data_AF-A0AA39IJC3-F1
#
_entry.id   AF-A0AA39IJC3-F1
#
_cell.length_a   1.000
_cell.length_b   1.000
_cell.length_c   1.000
_cell.angle_alpha   90.00
_cell.angle_beta   90.00
_cell.angle_gamma   90.00
#
_symmetry.space_group_name_H-M   'P 1'
#
loop_
_entity.id
_entity.type
_entity.pdbx_description
1 polymer ?
#
loop_
_entity_poly.entity_id
_entity_poly.type
_entity_poly.pdbx_seq_one_letter_code
_entity_poly.pdbx_strand_id
1 'polypeptide(L)'
;MERLVLLLPLLFLLAEARWCAHDKKGICEVPNIGGWCFHDKKTAEFSCDEDNYCRNQSTLAGKTNVAGCFTKNGDIRCCCNVGQLCNPQLVFQQPEIRSTSGQKCSYLYEDPREETVIYKDCQEKWCMAFMHNIPEKGSPILVHRGCESRFLLKHVQSKEMDSEYKNNSMWRSTEVVFNHPRCSEIVNDSVAWVNETQRQCLDIDYKGPDGEPLKGKICCCRGTDNCNADFKWKDPAIRLDTVWPTGPKNGALSVPTVSTIPLPFLCFASFVDLANKGSCDQALVFFGPQKTDGDQRQLSLCFRADFFINRSISRQSLSSTVANLFPAAAVSLLIWRNVSAQMNAFLRICLLLLLCVSAIAALKCYKGFKYISGQSFGEQTEECEGSSAYCYNMTAEAAVILNVVKAGCSTYRCMLSRNRCISTTFQGVPVSFCCCNDDLCNSRH
;
A
#
# COMPACT_ATOMS: atom_id res chain seq x y z
N MET A 1 -23.35 6.14 37.83
CA MET A 1 -23.61 5.95 36.38
C MET A 1 -22.28 6.05 35.65
N GLU A 2 -21.50 4.97 35.60
CA GLU A 2 -20.20 4.93 34.88
C GLU A 2 -19.97 3.52 34.32
N ARG A 3 -20.90 3.06 33.46
CA ARG A 3 -20.70 1.84 32.66
C ARG A 3 -21.11 2.02 31.20
N LEU A 4 -20.99 3.24 30.66
CA LEU A 4 -21.35 3.54 29.28
C LEU A 4 -20.29 4.37 28.53
N VAL A 5 -19.00 4.16 28.81
CA VAL A 5 -17.90 4.87 28.11
C VAL A 5 -16.87 3.92 27.48
N LEU A 6 -17.02 2.60 27.63
CA LEU A 6 -16.06 1.62 27.09
C LEU A 6 -16.50 0.87 25.81
N LEU A 7 -17.68 1.17 25.24
CA LEU A 7 -18.18 0.45 24.05
C LEU A 7 -18.00 1.18 22.71
N LEU A 8 -17.54 2.43 22.70
CA LEU A 8 -17.37 3.19 21.46
C LEU A 8 -15.97 3.12 20.78
N PRO A 9 -14.85 2.77 21.45
CA PRO A 9 -13.60 2.54 20.72
C PRO A 9 -13.53 1.15 20.06
N LEU A 10 -14.45 0.23 20.38
CA LEU A 10 -14.47 -1.13 19.82
C LEU A 10 -15.21 -1.24 18.47
N LEU A 11 -15.97 -0.19 18.10
CA LEU A 11 -16.72 -0.12 16.83
C LEU A 11 -15.87 0.37 15.64
N PHE A 12 -14.63 0.79 15.89
CA PHE A 12 -13.61 1.07 14.86
C PHE A 12 -12.51 0.01 14.88
N LEU A 13 -12.85 -1.26 15.07
CA LEU A 13 -12.11 -2.28 14.34
C LEU A 13 -12.28 -1.91 12.87
N LEU A 14 -11.25 -1.25 12.31
CA LEU A 14 -11.10 -1.07 10.88
C LEU A 14 -11.45 -2.42 10.29
N ALA A 15 -12.61 -2.49 9.62
CA ALA A 15 -12.99 -3.66 8.87
C ALA A 15 -12.01 -3.70 7.70
N GLU A 16 -10.81 -4.21 7.97
CA GLU A 16 -9.84 -4.54 6.95
C GLU A 16 -10.60 -5.39 5.93
N ALA A 17 -10.51 -4.97 4.69
CA ALA A 17 -11.16 -5.64 3.61
C ALA A 17 -10.15 -6.47 2.83
N ARG A 18 -10.65 -7.51 2.17
CA ARG A 18 -9.85 -8.36 1.31
C ARG A 18 -10.42 -8.34 -0.10
N TRP A 19 -9.53 -8.41 -1.06
CA TRP A 19 -9.84 -8.47 -2.47
C TRP A 19 -9.95 -9.93 -2.91
N CYS A 20 -11.02 -10.27 -3.61
CA CYS A 20 -11.21 -11.54 -4.29
C CYS A 20 -11.13 -11.35 -5.80
N ALA A 21 -10.71 -12.40 -6.51
CA ALA A 21 -10.85 -12.44 -7.96
C ALA A 21 -12.35 -12.52 -8.33
N HIS A 22 -12.71 -11.92 -9.46
CA HIS A 22 -14.09 -11.97 -9.97
C HIS A 22 -14.11 -11.95 -11.49
N ASP A 23 -14.75 -12.92 -12.15
CA ASP A 23 -14.73 -13.01 -13.62
C ASP A 23 -15.36 -11.81 -14.35
N LYS A 24 -16.39 -11.19 -13.76
CA LYS A 24 -17.18 -10.10 -14.38
C LYS A 24 -16.74 -8.73 -13.92
N LYS A 25 -16.33 -8.60 -12.65
CA LYS A 25 -15.84 -7.34 -12.07
C LYS A 25 -14.31 -7.23 -12.15
N GLY A 26 -13.62 -8.32 -12.44
CA GLY A 26 -12.15 -8.43 -12.35
C GLY A 26 -11.70 -8.72 -10.92
N ILE A 27 -12.03 -7.81 -10.00
CA ILE A 27 -11.81 -7.97 -8.56
C ILE A 27 -12.99 -7.40 -7.78
N CYS A 28 -13.15 -7.83 -6.53
CA CYS A 28 -14.18 -7.30 -5.64
C CYS A 28 -13.72 -7.38 -4.19
N GLU A 29 -14.27 -6.50 -3.36
CA GLU A 29 -13.91 -6.36 -1.96
C GLU A 29 -14.90 -7.12 -1.07
N VAL A 30 -14.41 -7.89 -0.10
CA VAL A 30 -15.21 -8.55 0.93
C VAL A 30 -14.67 -8.22 2.32
N PRO A 31 -15.53 -8.14 3.35
CA PRO A 31 -15.08 -7.84 4.71
C PRO A 31 -14.24 -8.98 5.29
N ASN A 32 -13.28 -8.66 6.17
CA ASN A 32 -12.45 -9.68 6.80
C ASN A 32 -13.24 -10.69 7.64
N ILE A 33 -14.33 -10.25 8.28
CA ILE A 33 -15.21 -11.08 9.10
C ILE A 33 -16.45 -11.43 8.28
N GLY A 34 -16.62 -12.73 7.99
CA GLY A 34 -17.79 -13.25 7.30
C GLY A 34 -17.85 -12.98 5.78
N GLY A 35 -16.81 -12.36 5.20
CA GLY A 35 -16.64 -12.23 3.75
C GLY A 35 -15.77 -13.36 3.17
N TRP A 36 -16.14 -13.82 1.97
CA TRP A 36 -15.57 -15.00 1.32
C TRP A 36 -15.30 -14.76 -0.16
N CYS A 37 -14.17 -15.28 -0.64
CA CYS A 37 -13.92 -15.50 -2.06
C CYS A 37 -14.48 -16.88 -2.43
N PHE A 38 -15.16 -16.95 -3.57
CA PHE A 38 -15.78 -18.15 -4.09
C PHE A 38 -15.14 -18.56 -5.42
N HIS A 39 -14.97 -19.87 -5.61
CA HIS A 39 -14.49 -20.47 -6.84
C HIS A 39 -15.29 -21.73 -7.19
N ASP A 40 -15.92 -21.76 -8.36
CA ASP A 40 -16.55 -22.96 -8.89
C ASP A 40 -15.54 -23.71 -9.77
N LYS A 41 -15.07 -24.89 -9.34
CA LYS A 41 -14.07 -25.65 -10.12
C LYS A 41 -14.62 -26.19 -11.44
N LYS A 42 -15.93 -26.36 -11.57
CA LYS A 42 -16.55 -26.88 -12.79
C LYS A 42 -16.57 -25.83 -13.89
N THR A 43 -16.95 -24.60 -13.56
CA THR A 43 -17.03 -23.47 -14.51
C THR A 43 -15.77 -22.60 -14.55
N ALA A 44 -14.85 -22.78 -13.60
CA ALA A 44 -13.76 -21.88 -13.26
C ALA A 44 -14.18 -20.42 -13.01
N GLU A 45 -15.41 -20.21 -12.55
CA GLU A 45 -15.88 -18.87 -12.25
C GLU A 45 -15.45 -18.43 -10.85
N PHE A 46 -14.87 -17.23 -10.77
CA PHE A 46 -14.57 -16.55 -9.53
C PHE A 46 -15.62 -15.48 -9.20
N SER A 47 -15.99 -15.38 -7.93
CA SER A 47 -16.87 -14.32 -7.42
C SER A 47 -16.59 -13.99 -5.94
N CYS A 48 -17.20 -12.91 -5.45
CA CYS A 48 -17.19 -12.52 -4.04
C CYS A 48 -18.30 -13.20 -3.20
N ASP A 49 -18.59 -14.47 -3.49
CA ASP A 49 -19.65 -15.23 -2.82
C ASP A 49 -21.02 -14.53 -2.89
N GLU A 50 -21.36 -13.96 -4.05
CA GLU A 50 -22.59 -13.18 -4.25
C GLU A 50 -23.86 -14.00 -3.96
N ASP A 51 -23.80 -15.30 -4.24
CA ASP A 51 -24.87 -16.27 -3.97
C ASP A 51 -24.89 -16.76 -2.51
N ASN A 52 -24.02 -16.22 -1.65
CA ASN A 52 -23.85 -16.60 -0.25
C ASN A 52 -23.57 -18.11 -0.04
N TYR A 53 -22.96 -18.80 -1.02
CA TYR A 53 -22.66 -20.22 -0.92
C TYR A 53 -21.71 -20.51 0.25
N CYS A 54 -20.60 -19.77 0.35
CA CYS A 54 -19.59 -19.93 1.38
C CYS A 54 -20.09 -19.43 2.73
N ARG A 55 -20.77 -18.28 2.75
CA ARG A 55 -21.41 -17.73 3.94
C ARG A 55 -22.42 -18.69 4.56
N ASN A 56 -23.13 -19.48 3.75
CA ASN A 56 -24.13 -20.45 4.21
C ASN A 56 -23.52 -21.79 4.65
N GLN A 57 -22.21 -22.01 4.49
CA GLN A 57 -21.57 -23.22 5.03
C GLN A 57 -21.44 -23.08 6.55
N SER A 58 -22.22 -23.87 7.30
CA SER A 58 -22.15 -23.91 8.77
C SER A 58 -20.75 -24.23 9.29
N THR A 59 -19.98 -25.02 8.54
CA THR A 59 -18.59 -25.38 8.85
C THR A 59 -17.60 -24.21 8.70
N LEU A 60 -18.00 -23.12 8.03
CA LEU A 60 -17.20 -21.91 7.82
C LEU A 60 -17.68 -20.72 8.68
N ALA A 61 -18.85 -20.82 9.30
CA ALA A 61 -19.41 -19.74 10.11
C ALA A 61 -18.43 -19.28 11.20
N GLY A 62 -18.16 -17.97 11.25
CA GLY A 62 -17.25 -17.36 12.23
C GLY A 62 -15.75 -17.63 12.01
N LYS A 63 -15.37 -18.38 10.97
CA LYS A 63 -13.96 -18.69 10.69
C LYS A 63 -13.30 -17.61 9.83
N THR A 64 -12.05 -17.30 10.16
CA THR A 64 -11.16 -16.42 9.39
C THR A 64 -9.90 -17.18 9.00
N ASN A 65 -9.24 -16.77 7.91
CA ASN A 65 -8.03 -17.43 7.39
C ASN A 65 -8.20 -18.93 7.13
N VAL A 66 -9.32 -19.31 6.51
CA VAL A 66 -9.65 -20.67 6.09
C VAL A 66 -9.84 -20.73 4.58
N ALA A 67 -9.37 -21.83 4.00
CA ALA A 67 -9.60 -22.20 2.62
C ALA A 67 -10.02 -23.67 2.55
N GLY A 68 -10.97 -23.99 1.68
CA GLY A 68 -11.40 -25.38 1.48
C GLY A 68 -12.36 -25.54 0.33
N CYS A 69 -12.48 -26.77 -0.15
CA CYS A 69 -13.41 -27.15 -1.21
C CYS A 69 -14.47 -28.12 -0.69
N PHE A 70 -15.71 -27.92 -1.12
CA PHE A 70 -16.87 -28.71 -0.82
C PHE A 70 -17.31 -29.43 -2.08
N THR A 71 -17.54 -30.73 -1.96
CA THR A 71 -18.00 -31.56 -3.08
C THR A 71 -19.45 -31.96 -2.84
N LYS A 72 -20.32 -31.66 -3.80
CA LYS A 72 -21.72 -32.11 -3.79
C LYS A 72 -22.11 -32.55 -5.19
N ASN A 73 -22.50 -33.81 -5.36
CA ASN A 73 -22.89 -34.39 -6.65
C ASN A 73 -21.84 -34.23 -7.77
N GLY A 74 -20.55 -34.30 -7.42
CA GLY A 74 -19.45 -34.11 -8.37
C GLY A 74 -19.11 -32.65 -8.70
N ASP A 75 -19.94 -31.69 -8.29
CA ASP A 75 -19.60 -30.27 -8.35
C ASP A 75 -18.69 -29.93 -7.16
N ILE A 76 -17.52 -29.34 -7.45
CA ILE A 76 -16.55 -28.91 -6.44
C ILE A 76 -16.56 -27.39 -6.37
N ARG A 77 -17.00 -26.85 -5.24
CA ARG A 77 -17.03 -25.41 -4.98
C ARG A 77 -16.10 -25.10 -3.83
N CYS A 78 -15.28 -24.07 -4.00
CA CYS A 78 -14.25 -23.74 -3.06
C CYS A 78 -14.47 -22.35 -2.49
N CYS A 79 -14.19 -22.24 -1.20
CA CYS A 79 -14.33 -21.03 -0.42
C CYS A 79 -12.97 -20.68 0.15
N CYS A 80 -12.60 -19.41 0.09
CA CYS A 80 -11.41 -18.94 0.74
C CYS A 80 -11.56 -17.56 1.34
N ASN A 81 -10.94 -17.36 2.48
CA ASN A 81 -10.78 -16.06 3.08
C ASN A 81 -9.37 -15.85 3.68
N VAL A 82 -8.36 -16.51 3.07
CA VAL A 82 -6.93 -16.42 3.40
C VAL A 82 -6.25 -15.37 2.50
N GLY A 83 -6.06 -14.16 3.02
CA GLY A 83 -5.30 -13.11 2.32
C GLY A 83 -5.95 -12.58 1.04
N GLN A 84 -5.15 -11.88 0.23
CA GLN A 84 -5.57 -11.17 -0.98
C GLN A 84 -5.62 -12.09 -2.21
N LEU A 85 -6.63 -11.90 -3.06
CA LEU A 85 -6.97 -12.75 -4.21
C LEU A 85 -6.97 -14.24 -3.86
N CYS A 86 -7.56 -14.59 -2.72
CA CYS A 86 -7.50 -16.00 -2.32
C CYS A 86 -8.26 -16.88 -3.32
N ASN A 87 -7.48 -17.54 -4.17
CA ASN A 87 -7.93 -18.58 -5.08
C ASN A 87 -7.56 -19.92 -4.43
N PRO A 88 -8.54 -20.77 -4.10
CA PRO A 88 -8.30 -22.12 -3.59
C PRO A 88 -7.41 -23.00 -4.48
N GLN A 89 -7.20 -22.68 -5.76
CA GLN A 89 -6.20 -23.35 -6.61
C GLN A 89 -4.75 -23.03 -6.19
N LEU A 90 -4.51 -21.91 -5.51
CA LEU A 90 -3.22 -21.56 -4.91
C LEU A 90 -3.01 -22.20 -3.54
N VAL A 91 -4.08 -22.71 -2.92
CA VAL A 91 -4.02 -23.45 -1.67
C VAL A 91 -3.79 -24.92 -2.01
N PHE A 92 -2.54 -25.35 -1.81
CA PHE A 92 -2.07 -26.71 -2.09
C PHE A 92 -2.92 -27.74 -1.31
N GLN A 93 -3.98 -28.28 -1.93
CA GLN A 93 -4.68 -29.45 -1.43
C GLN A 93 -4.35 -30.64 -2.33
N GLN A 94 -3.61 -31.59 -1.77
CA GLN A 94 -3.52 -32.94 -2.30
C GLN A 94 -4.78 -33.73 -1.92
N PRO A 95 -5.32 -34.59 -2.80
CA PRO A 95 -4.87 -34.87 -4.16
C PRO A 95 -5.23 -33.74 -5.15
N GLU A 96 -4.36 -33.53 -6.15
CA GLU A 96 -4.61 -32.65 -7.29
C GLU A 96 -5.87 -33.11 -8.04
N ILE A 97 -7.02 -32.58 -7.66
CA ILE A 97 -8.16 -32.58 -8.57
C ILE A 97 -7.80 -31.56 -9.63
N ARG A 98 -7.27 -32.03 -10.78
CA ARG A 98 -7.01 -31.21 -11.97
C ARG A 98 -8.24 -30.33 -12.17
N SER A 99 -8.09 -29.03 -11.97
CA SER A 99 -9.09 -28.09 -12.43
C SER A 99 -9.11 -28.24 -13.95
N THR A 100 -10.17 -28.76 -14.53
CA THR A 100 -10.35 -28.85 -15.98
C THR A 100 -10.56 -27.48 -16.64
N SER A 101 -10.26 -26.39 -15.94
CA SER A 101 -10.92 -25.10 -16.12
C SER A 101 -10.03 -23.88 -15.80
N GLY A 102 -8.86 -24.07 -15.16
CA GLY A 102 -7.87 -23.00 -14.94
C GLY A 102 -6.60 -23.28 -15.74
N GLN A 103 -6.12 -22.29 -16.48
CA GLN A 103 -4.89 -22.36 -17.29
C GLN A 103 -3.75 -21.61 -16.59
N LYS A 104 -2.51 -22.01 -16.86
CA LYS A 104 -1.33 -21.22 -16.49
C LYS A 104 -1.23 -20.01 -17.42
N CYS A 105 -0.85 -18.86 -16.87
CA CYS A 105 -0.59 -17.65 -17.63
C CYS A 105 0.86 -17.24 -17.43
N SER A 106 1.53 -16.91 -18.53
CA SER A 106 2.87 -16.33 -18.47
C SER A 106 2.81 -15.00 -17.76
N TYR A 107 3.64 -14.82 -16.74
CA TYR A 107 3.67 -13.60 -15.93
C TYR A 107 5.04 -12.92 -16.03
N LEU A 108 5.11 -11.83 -16.78
CA LEU A 108 6.34 -11.08 -17.01
C LEU A 108 6.06 -9.63 -17.40
N TYR A 109 7.11 -8.81 -17.33
CA TYR A 109 7.13 -7.43 -17.80
C TYR A 109 8.32 -7.22 -18.74
N GLU A 110 8.03 -6.79 -19.96
CA GLU A 110 9.00 -6.53 -21.02
C GLU A 110 9.08 -5.01 -21.26
N ASP A 111 10.22 -4.40 -20.92
CA ASP A 111 10.63 -3.09 -21.42
C ASP A 111 11.86 -3.31 -22.30
N PRO A 112 11.83 -3.02 -23.61
CA PRO A 112 12.99 -3.22 -24.48
C PRO A 112 14.25 -2.41 -24.12
N ARG A 113 14.15 -1.46 -23.18
CA ARG A 113 15.28 -0.69 -22.64
C ARG A 113 15.88 -1.32 -21.39
N GLU A 114 15.19 -2.26 -20.77
CA GLU A 114 15.56 -2.91 -19.51
C GLU A 114 15.59 -4.44 -19.68
N GLU A 115 16.03 -5.14 -18.64
CA GLU A 115 15.91 -6.59 -18.62
C GLU A 115 14.45 -6.99 -18.38
N THR A 116 14.00 -8.05 -19.06
CA THR A 116 12.66 -8.61 -18.85
C THR A 116 12.52 -9.12 -17.41
N VAL A 117 11.53 -8.61 -16.69
CA VAL A 117 11.24 -9.07 -15.33
C VAL A 117 10.28 -10.24 -15.40
N ILE A 118 10.76 -11.45 -15.10
CA ILE A 118 9.97 -12.68 -15.12
C ILE A 118 9.48 -13.00 -13.70
N TYR A 119 8.18 -13.24 -13.56
CA TYR A 119 7.55 -13.67 -12.32
C TYR A 119 7.14 -15.14 -12.40
N LYS A 120 6.75 -15.72 -11.26
CA LYS A 120 6.13 -17.05 -11.26
C LYS A 120 4.79 -16.99 -11.96
N ASP A 121 4.56 -17.91 -12.89
CA ASP A 121 3.28 -18.06 -13.58
C ASP A 121 2.12 -18.13 -12.58
N CYS A 122 1.04 -17.46 -12.94
CA CYS A 122 -0.21 -17.48 -12.20
C CYS A 122 -1.21 -18.42 -12.89
N GLN A 123 -2.21 -18.89 -12.16
CA GLN A 123 -3.21 -19.81 -12.68
C GLN A 123 -4.61 -19.21 -12.51
N GLU A 124 -5.27 -18.93 -13.63
CA GLU A 124 -6.61 -18.35 -13.70
C GLU A 124 -7.31 -18.79 -14.99
N LYS A 125 -8.60 -18.46 -15.13
CA LYS A 125 -9.36 -18.70 -16.36
C LYS A 125 -8.96 -17.77 -17.51
N TRP A 126 -8.55 -16.55 -17.18
CA TRP A 126 -8.24 -15.50 -18.14
C TRP A 126 -6.77 -15.08 -18.03
N CYS A 127 -6.03 -15.32 -19.11
CA CYS A 127 -4.71 -14.72 -19.27
C CYS A 127 -4.84 -13.44 -20.10
N MET A 128 -4.00 -12.46 -19.78
CA MET A 128 -3.94 -11.19 -20.50
C MET A 128 -2.53 -10.79 -20.89
N ALA A 129 -2.45 -9.97 -21.92
CA ALA A 129 -1.29 -9.14 -22.25
C ALA A 129 -1.77 -7.71 -22.46
N PHE A 130 -1.22 -6.77 -21.70
CA PHE A 130 -1.38 -5.34 -21.90
C PHE A 130 -0.13 -4.79 -22.57
N MET A 131 -0.28 -4.31 -23.79
CA MET A 131 0.79 -3.69 -24.56
C MET A 131 0.49 -2.21 -24.71
N HIS A 132 1.47 -1.35 -24.51
CA HIS A 132 1.26 0.09 -24.69
C HIS A 132 2.53 0.83 -25.10
N ASN A 133 2.35 1.98 -25.75
CA ASN A 133 3.46 2.89 -26.02
C ASN A 133 3.72 3.82 -24.84
N ILE A 134 4.90 4.42 -24.86
CA ILE A 134 5.23 5.58 -24.04
C ILE A 134 5.11 6.87 -24.87
N PRO A 135 5.04 8.05 -24.23
CA PRO A 135 4.84 9.35 -24.91
C PRO A 135 5.86 9.69 -25.99
N GLU A 136 7.07 9.16 -25.85
CA GLU A 136 8.19 9.42 -26.74
C GLU A 136 7.96 8.80 -28.13
N LYS A 137 8.11 9.63 -29.18
CA LYS A 137 7.88 9.23 -30.57
C LYS A 137 8.89 8.17 -31.00
N GLY A 138 8.39 7.01 -31.43
CA GLY A 138 9.23 5.90 -31.89
C GLY A 138 9.71 4.98 -30.76
N SER A 139 9.25 5.20 -29.54
CA SER A 139 9.64 4.40 -28.39
C SER A 139 9.11 2.97 -28.44
N PRO A 140 9.83 2.05 -27.78
CA PRO A 140 9.43 0.66 -27.75
C PRO A 140 8.07 0.45 -27.09
N ILE A 141 7.40 -0.63 -27.49
CA ILE A 141 6.17 -1.09 -26.84
C ILE A 141 6.55 -1.81 -25.55
N LEU A 142 5.93 -1.39 -24.45
CA LEU A 142 6.00 -2.09 -23.17
C LEU A 142 4.96 -3.20 -23.16
N VAL A 143 5.30 -4.34 -22.58
CA VAL A 143 4.41 -5.51 -22.51
C VAL A 143 4.30 -6.02 -21.09
N HIS A 144 3.08 -6.08 -20.57
CA HIS A 144 2.76 -6.73 -19.31
C HIS A 144 1.93 -7.97 -19.58
N ARG A 145 2.42 -9.14 -19.19
CA ARG A 145 1.69 -10.41 -19.31
C ARG A 145 1.32 -10.92 -17.92
N GLY A 146 0.18 -11.57 -17.78
CA GLY A 146 -0.19 -12.23 -16.53
C GLY A 146 -1.64 -12.65 -16.52
N CYS A 147 -2.14 -12.94 -15.32
CA CYS A 147 -3.55 -13.18 -15.11
C CYS A 147 -4.29 -11.86 -14.89
N GLU A 148 -5.54 -11.79 -15.35
CA GLU A 148 -6.34 -10.56 -15.25
C GLU A 148 -6.47 -10.08 -13.79
N SER A 149 -6.83 -10.97 -12.86
CA SER A 149 -7.11 -10.56 -11.49
C SER A 149 -5.85 -10.04 -10.77
N ARG A 150 -4.68 -10.65 -11.07
CA ARG A 150 -3.38 -10.22 -10.56
C ARG A 150 -2.97 -8.85 -11.06
N PHE A 151 -3.24 -8.56 -12.33
CA PHE A 151 -2.99 -7.24 -12.91
C PHE A 151 -3.83 -6.17 -12.20
N LEU A 152 -5.13 -6.44 -12.03
CA LEU A 152 -6.06 -5.50 -11.39
C LEU A 152 -5.78 -5.30 -9.90
N LEU A 153 -5.41 -6.35 -9.16
CA LEU A 153 -5.01 -6.19 -7.76
C LEU A 153 -3.78 -5.29 -7.65
N LYS A 154 -2.76 -5.49 -8.49
CA LYS A 154 -1.54 -4.68 -8.44
C LYS A 154 -1.86 -3.20 -8.71
N HIS A 155 -2.82 -2.92 -9.59
CA HIS A 155 -3.33 -1.58 -9.81
C HIS A 155 -3.97 -1.00 -8.53
N VAL A 156 -4.93 -1.70 -7.92
CA VAL A 156 -5.63 -1.22 -6.71
C VAL A 156 -4.66 -1.02 -5.55
N GLN A 157 -3.76 -1.98 -5.29
CA GLN A 157 -2.74 -1.84 -4.25
C GLN A 157 -1.82 -0.64 -4.49
N SER A 158 -1.45 -0.38 -5.75
CA SER A 158 -0.63 0.79 -6.10
C SER A 158 -1.39 2.09 -5.89
N LYS A 159 -2.69 2.11 -6.17
CA LYS A 159 -3.57 3.26 -5.98
C LYS A 159 -3.84 3.54 -4.50
N GLU A 160 -4.07 2.50 -3.70
CA GLU A 160 -4.20 2.59 -2.24
C GLU A 160 -2.91 3.16 -1.63
N MET A 161 -1.75 2.60 -1.99
CA MET A 161 -0.45 3.10 -1.51
C MET A 161 -0.21 4.57 -1.89
N ASP A 162 -0.59 4.99 -3.10
CA ASP A 162 -0.49 6.41 -3.49
C ASP A 162 -1.49 7.31 -2.75
N SER A 163 -2.68 6.78 -2.48
CA SER A 163 -3.71 7.50 -1.73
C SER A 163 -3.23 7.81 -0.32
N GLU A 164 -2.55 6.86 0.32
CA GLU A 164 -2.06 6.91 1.70
C GLU A 164 -0.70 7.60 1.82
N TYR A 165 0.26 7.24 0.96
CA TYR A 165 1.67 7.62 1.08
C TYR A 165 2.18 8.56 -0.01
N LYS A 166 1.40 8.82 -1.08
CA LYS A 166 1.76 9.71 -2.21
C LYS A 166 3.07 9.34 -2.93
N ASN A 167 3.49 8.08 -2.85
CA ASN A 167 4.82 7.64 -3.28
C ASN A 167 4.79 6.57 -4.39
N ASN A 168 3.62 6.19 -4.91
CA ASN A 168 3.51 5.14 -5.92
C ASN A 168 2.65 5.58 -7.09
N SER A 169 3.26 6.04 -8.17
CA SER A 169 2.55 6.47 -9.37
C SER A 169 2.26 5.35 -10.38
N MET A 170 2.65 4.09 -10.11
CA MET A 170 2.50 2.98 -11.07
C MET A 170 1.03 2.67 -11.42
N TRP A 171 0.08 3.06 -10.56
CA TRP A 171 -1.33 2.87 -10.86
C TRP A 171 -1.79 3.71 -12.06
N ARG A 172 -1.13 4.84 -12.36
CA ARG A 172 -1.54 5.77 -13.44
C ARG A 172 -1.47 5.13 -14.81
N SER A 173 -0.42 4.35 -15.09
CA SER A 173 -0.26 3.66 -16.39
C SER A 173 -1.22 2.47 -16.54
N THR A 174 -1.70 1.92 -15.41
CA THR A 174 -2.58 0.74 -15.37
C THR A 174 -4.06 1.09 -15.19
N GLU A 175 -4.37 2.35 -14.88
CA GLU A 175 -5.73 2.91 -14.77
C GLU A 175 -6.55 2.69 -16.03
N VAL A 176 -5.90 2.74 -17.20
CA VAL A 176 -6.56 2.43 -18.47
C VAL A 176 -7.10 1.01 -18.46
N VAL A 177 -6.28 0.01 -18.09
CA VAL A 177 -6.71 -1.39 -18.07
C VAL A 177 -7.84 -1.60 -17.06
N PHE A 178 -7.81 -0.89 -15.93
CA PHE A 178 -8.84 -0.96 -14.89
C PHE A 178 -10.21 -0.45 -15.38
N ASN A 179 -10.23 0.62 -16.18
CA ASN A 179 -11.46 1.26 -16.67
C ASN A 179 -11.99 0.69 -18.01
N HIS A 180 -11.40 -0.40 -18.51
CA HIS A 180 -11.76 -1.04 -19.79
C HIS A 180 -12.47 -2.40 -19.61
N PRO A 181 -13.04 -2.99 -20.68
CA PRO A 181 -13.76 -4.26 -20.60
C PRO A 181 -12.91 -5.37 -20.01
N ARG A 182 -13.56 -6.29 -19.28
CA ARG A 182 -12.89 -7.48 -18.74
C ARG A 182 -12.58 -8.49 -19.84
N CYS A 183 -11.65 -9.41 -19.59
CA CYS A 183 -11.36 -10.48 -20.55
C CYS A 183 -12.59 -11.33 -20.89
N SER A 184 -13.52 -11.50 -19.94
CA SER A 184 -14.80 -12.17 -20.16
C SER A 184 -15.74 -11.47 -21.14
N GLU A 185 -15.58 -10.15 -21.32
CA GLU A 185 -16.34 -9.36 -22.31
C GLU A 185 -15.61 -9.28 -23.66
N ILE A 186 -14.27 -9.16 -23.64
CA ILE A 186 -13.43 -9.11 -24.83
C ILE A 186 -13.46 -10.44 -25.58
N VAL A 187 -13.34 -11.55 -24.86
CA VAL A 187 -13.38 -12.92 -25.39
C VAL A 187 -14.71 -13.54 -25.01
N ASN A 188 -15.80 -12.97 -25.54
CA ASN A 188 -17.14 -13.51 -25.31
C ASN A 188 -17.34 -14.87 -26.02
N ASP A 189 -18.49 -15.50 -25.79
CA ASP A 189 -18.77 -16.82 -26.32
C ASP A 189 -18.91 -16.89 -27.86
N SER A 190 -19.00 -15.75 -28.54
CA SER A 190 -19.06 -15.69 -30.01
C SER A 190 -17.67 -15.79 -30.68
N VAL A 191 -16.59 -15.57 -29.93
CA VAL A 191 -15.22 -15.71 -30.46
C VAL A 191 -14.96 -17.17 -30.81
N ALA A 192 -14.48 -17.47 -32.01
CA ALA A 192 -14.25 -18.86 -32.42
C ALA A 192 -13.10 -19.50 -31.62
N TRP A 193 -13.25 -20.79 -31.28
CA TRP A 193 -12.15 -21.60 -30.78
C TRP A 193 -11.21 -21.96 -31.93
N VAL A 194 -9.93 -21.66 -31.78
CA VAL A 194 -8.88 -22.02 -32.73
C VAL A 194 -7.80 -22.76 -31.96
N ASN A 195 -7.53 -24.02 -32.32
CA ASN A 195 -6.57 -24.88 -31.62
C ASN A 195 -6.79 -24.91 -30.11
N GLU A 196 -8.04 -25.19 -29.68
CA GLU A 196 -8.42 -25.26 -28.27
C GLU A 196 -8.24 -23.95 -27.47
N THR A 197 -8.02 -22.82 -28.14
CA THR A 197 -7.88 -21.51 -27.53
C THR A 197 -8.84 -20.51 -28.15
N GLN A 198 -9.52 -19.73 -27.30
CA GLN A 198 -10.14 -18.48 -27.70
C GLN A 198 -9.21 -17.33 -27.33
N ARG A 199 -9.05 -16.40 -28.25
CA ARG A 199 -8.25 -15.19 -28.05
C ARG A 199 -8.82 -14.03 -28.83
N GLN A 200 -8.77 -12.85 -28.25
CA GLN A 200 -9.20 -11.61 -28.88
C GLN A 200 -8.42 -10.45 -28.28
N CYS A 201 -8.02 -9.50 -29.13
CA CYS A 201 -7.41 -8.25 -28.70
C CYS A 201 -8.37 -7.09 -28.88
N LEU A 202 -8.17 -6.05 -28.08
CA LEU A 202 -8.92 -4.81 -28.03
C LEU A 202 -7.94 -3.64 -28.15
N ASP A 203 -8.13 -2.79 -29.15
CA ASP A 203 -7.39 -1.54 -29.27
C ASP A 203 -8.02 -0.47 -28.37
N ILE A 204 -7.16 0.23 -27.63
CA ILE A 204 -7.55 1.27 -26.69
C ILE A 204 -6.75 2.54 -26.96
N ASP A 205 -7.45 3.67 -27.06
CA ASP A 205 -6.84 5.00 -27.09
C ASP A 205 -7.12 5.65 -25.73
N TYR A 206 -6.08 6.19 -25.10
CA TYR A 206 -6.20 6.81 -23.77
C TYR A 206 -5.27 8.00 -23.64
N LYS A 207 -5.46 8.79 -22.58
CA LYS A 207 -4.55 9.89 -22.25
C LYS A 207 -3.55 9.42 -21.21
N GLY A 208 -2.28 9.68 -21.46
CA GLY A 208 -1.24 9.45 -20.47
C GLY A 208 -1.30 10.46 -19.32
N PRO A 209 -0.38 10.36 -18.35
CA PRO A 209 -0.40 11.16 -17.13
C PRO A 209 -0.40 12.68 -17.37
N ASP A 210 0.24 13.14 -18.46
CA ASP A 210 0.38 14.55 -18.80
C ASP A 210 -0.63 15.00 -19.89
N GLY A 211 -1.61 14.13 -20.21
CA GLY A 211 -2.70 14.40 -21.15
C GLY A 211 -2.37 14.08 -22.61
N GLU A 212 -1.19 13.55 -22.89
CA GLU A 212 -0.75 13.10 -24.21
C GLU A 212 -1.56 11.90 -24.72
N PRO A 213 -1.85 11.82 -26.02
CA PRO A 213 -2.56 10.67 -26.58
C PRO A 213 -1.64 9.45 -26.65
N LEU A 214 -2.03 8.39 -25.95
CA LEU A 214 -1.38 7.09 -25.95
C LEU A 214 -2.29 6.02 -26.56
N LYS A 215 -1.65 4.96 -27.05
CA LYS A 215 -2.29 3.78 -27.61
C LYS A 215 -1.89 2.56 -26.81
N GLY A 216 -2.89 1.77 -26.47
CA GLY A 216 -2.70 0.47 -25.85
C GLY A 216 -3.45 -0.61 -26.61
N LYS A 217 -3.11 -1.85 -26.29
CA LYS A 217 -3.81 -3.04 -26.74
C LYS A 217 -3.94 -4.00 -25.57
N ILE A 218 -5.17 -4.42 -25.30
CA ILE A 218 -5.47 -5.45 -24.30
C ILE A 218 -5.81 -6.73 -25.06
N CYS A 219 -4.99 -7.76 -24.89
CA CYS A 219 -5.23 -9.08 -25.46
C CYS A 219 -5.57 -10.06 -24.37
N CYS A 220 -6.64 -10.82 -24.56
CA CYS A 220 -7.13 -11.81 -23.61
C CYS A 220 -7.24 -13.17 -24.28
N CYS A 221 -7.04 -14.25 -23.50
CA CYS A 221 -7.23 -15.61 -23.98
C CYS A 221 -7.67 -16.58 -22.89
N ARG A 222 -8.32 -17.67 -23.33
CA ARG A 222 -8.64 -18.86 -22.53
C ARG A 222 -8.51 -20.15 -23.35
N GLY A 223 -8.15 -21.25 -22.71
CA GLY A 223 -8.06 -22.56 -23.32
C GLY A 223 -6.78 -23.29 -22.89
N THR A 224 -5.66 -22.97 -23.54
CA THR A 224 -4.37 -23.63 -23.30
C THR A 224 -3.48 -22.85 -22.33
N ASP A 225 -2.62 -23.56 -21.61
CA ASP A 225 -1.57 -22.97 -20.79
C ASP A 225 -0.70 -22.00 -21.62
N ASN A 226 -0.37 -20.87 -21.01
CA ASN A 226 0.47 -19.80 -21.56
C ASN A 226 -0.03 -19.22 -22.88
N CYS A 227 -1.35 -19.23 -23.12
CA CYS A 227 -1.95 -18.67 -24.34
C CYS A 227 -1.63 -17.18 -24.56
N ASN A 228 -1.20 -16.45 -23.51
CA ASN A 228 -0.82 -15.05 -23.57
C ASN A 228 0.66 -14.81 -23.91
N ALA A 229 1.48 -15.85 -24.04
CA ALA A 229 2.92 -15.72 -24.31
C ALA A 229 3.21 -15.12 -25.69
N ASP A 230 2.39 -15.44 -26.69
CA ASP A 230 2.67 -15.12 -28.09
C ASP A 230 2.00 -13.83 -28.59
N PHE A 231 1.26 -13.12 -27.75
CA PHE A 231 0.62 -11.87 -28.17
C PHE A 231 1.65 -10.82 -28.60
N LYS A 232 1.38 -10.19 -29.74
CA LYS A 232 2.20 -9.17 -30.38
C LYS A 232 1.38 -7.94 -30.71
N TRP A 233 2.04 -6.79 -30.79
CA TRP A 233 1.41 -5.52 -31.15
C TRP A 233 0.69 -5.54 -32.52
N LYS A 234 1.12 -6.41 -33.43
CA LYS A 234 0.53 -6.54 -34.77
C LYS A 234 -0.70 -7.45 -34.81
N ASP A 235 -1.06 -8.10 -33.70
CA ASP A 235 -2.20 -9.00 -33.66
C ASP A 235 -3.52 -8.25 -33.89
N PRO A 236 -4.46 -8.89 -34.61
CA PRO A 236 -5.73 -8.27 -34.97
C PRO A 236 -6.52 -7.95 -33.70
N ALA A 237 -7.08 -6.73 -33.66
CA ALA A 237 -7.86 -6.25 -32.54
C ALA A 237 -9.20 -5.69 -33.01
N ILE A 238 -10.21 -5.82 -32.14
CA ILE A 238 -11.48 -5.13 -32.27
C ILE A 238 -11.40 -3.75 -31.59
N ARG A 239 -12.38 -2.90 -31.88
CA ARG A 239 -12.47 -1.56 -31.30
C ARG A 239 -13.35 -1.58 -30.05
N LEU A 240 -13.12 -0.61 -29.16
CA LEU A 240 -13.86 -0.48 -27.89
C LEU A 240 -15.38 -0.38 -28.07
N ASP A 241 -15.83 0.35 -29.10
CA ASP A 241 -17.25 0.50 -29.45
C ASP A 241 -17.92 -0.82 -29.85
N THR A 242 -17.15 -1.84 -30.25
CA THR A 242 -17.68 -3.18 -30.55
C THR A 242 -18.06 -3.95 -29.29
N VAL A 243 -17.33 -3.73 -28.18
CA VAL A 243 -17.57 -4.40 -26.89
C VAL A 243 -18.53 -3.59 -26.02
N TRP A 244 -18.34 -2.27 -26.00
CA TRP A 244 -19.11 -1.30 -25.23
C TRP A 244 -19.76 -0.23 -26.14
N PRO A 245 -20.79 -0.59 -26.92
CA PRO A 245 -21.43 0.32 -27.88
C PRO A 245 -22.14 1.51 -27.23
N THR A 246 -22.59 1.36 -25.98
CA THR A 246 -23.30 2.39 -25.20
C THR A 246 -22.46 2.95 -24.05
N GLY A 247 -21.14 2.75 -24.10
CA GLY A 247 -20.22 3.06 -23.00
C GLY A 247 -20.10 1.90 -21.99
N PRO A 248 -19.38 2.11 -20.87
CA PRO A 248 -19.15 1.09 -19.87
C PRO A 248 -20.49 0.53 -19.37
N LYS A 249 -20.67 -0.80 -19.46
CA LYS A 249 -21.75 -1.44 -18.73
C LYS A 249 -21.47 -1.23 -17.24
N ASN A 250 -22.46 -0.85 -16.44
CA ASN A 250 -22.36 -0.43 -15.02
C ASN A 250 -21.83 -1.52 -14.06
N GLY A 251 -20.64 -2.05 -14.34
CA GLY A 251 -19.83 -2.96 -13.54
C GLY A 251 -18.34 -2.60 -13.58
N ALA A 252 -17.95 -1.54 -14.32
CA ALA A 252 -16.67 -0.86 -14.08
C ALA A 252 -16.66 -0.40 -12.63
N LEU A 253 -15.76 -0.99 -11.84
CA LEU A 253 -15.70 -0.91 -10.38
C LEU A 253 -16.09 0.48 -9.85
N SER A 254 -17.24 0.56 -9.17
CA SER A 254 -17.31 1.44 -8.02
C SER A 254 -16.38 0.83 -6.97
N VAL A 255 -15.11 1.25 -6.94
CA VAL A 255 -14.40 1.25 -5.66
C VAL A 255 -15.34 2.03 -4.75
N PRO A 256 -15.87 1.45 -3.66
CA PRO A 256 -16.55 2.29 -2.68
C PRO A 256 -15.51 3.33 -2.29
N THR A 257 -15.70 4.56 -2.75
CA THR A 257 -15.01 5.69 -2.16
C THR A 257 -15.28 5.53 -0.68
N VAL A 258 -14.23 5.35 0.11
CA VAL A 258 -14.33 5.53 1.56
C VAL A 258 -14.88 6.93 1.70
N SER A 259 -16.20 7.04 1.83
CA SER A 259 -16.84 8.24 2.27
C SER A 259 -16.32 8.35 3.69
N THR A 260 -15.31 9.21 3.89
CA THR A 260 -15.24 9.98 5.10
C THR A 260 -16.62 10.59 5.25
N ILE A 261 -17.49 9.90 6.00
CA ILE A 261 -18.74 10.44 6.46
C ILE A 261 -18.31 11.71 7.18
N PRO A 262 -18.64 12.92 6.67
CA PRO A 262 -18.42 14.10 7.47
C PRO A 262 -19.35 13.91 8.67
N LEU A 263 -18.77 13.86 9.87
CA LEU A 263 -19.54 13.92 11.10
C LEU A 263 -20.61 15.00 10.92
N PRO A 264 -21.89 14.73 11.23
CA PRO A 264 -22.87 15.79 11.22
C PRO A 264 -22.42 16.84 12.24
N PHE A 265 -22.23 18.05 11.72
CA PHE A 265 -22.25 19.30 12.47
C PHE A 265 -23.50 19.32 13.37
N LEU A 266 -23.36 18.79 14.58
CA LEU A 266 -24.19 19.12 15.71
C LEU A 266 -23.24 19.33 16.89
N CYS A 267 -23.45 20.46 17.58
CA CYS A 267 -22.66 20.96 18.71
C CYS A 267 -21.45 21.86 18.38
N PHE A 268 -21.66 22.89 17.54
CA PHE A 268 -21.01 24.19 17.77
C PHE A 268 -22.02 25.32 17.49
N ALA A 269 -23.11 25.31 18.25
CA ALA A 269 -23.86 26.51 18.55
C ALA A 269 -24.11 26.50 20.06
N SER A 270 -23.90 27.65 20.70
CA SER A 270 -23.97 27.89 22.15
C SER A 270 -22.67 27.64 22.94
N PHE A 271 -21.61 28.39 22.61
CA PHE A 271 -20.66 28.91 23.62
C PHE A 271 -20.22 30.33 23.22
N VAL A 272 -21.21 31.22 23.09
CA VAL A 272 -21.05 32.66 23.32
C VAL A 272 -22.31 33.09 24.03
N ASP A 273 -22.34 32.90 25.35
CA ASP A 273 -22.92 33.81 26.32
C ASP A 273 -22.93 33.17 27.71
N LEU A 274 -22.83 34.02 28.73
CA LEU A 274 -22.84 33.73 30.17
C LEU A 274 -21.50 33.36 30.82
N ALA A 275 -20.59 34.32 30.77
CA ALA A 275 -20.02 34.80 32.03
C ALA A 275 -21.09 35.62 32.77
N ASN A 276 -21.83 35.03 33.71
CA ASN A 276 -22.26 35.70 34.94
C ASN A 276 -23.08 34.81 35.88
N LYS A 277 -22.78 34.98 37.17
CA LYS A 277 -23.54 34.57 38.36
C LYS A 277 -23.46 33.09 38.76
N GLY A 278 -22.76 32.88 39.88
CA GLY A 278 -22.88 31.68 40.67
C GLY A 278 -24.22 31.61 41.42
N SER A 279 -24.64 30.40 41.72
CA SER A 279 -25.29 29.99 42.97
C SER A 279 -25.53 28.48 42.90
N CYS A 280 -25.54 27.85 44.07
CA CYS A 280 -25.89 26.47 44.33
C CYS A 280 -27.23 26.07 43.69
N ASP A 281 -27.33 24.81 43.25
CA ASP A 281 -28.17 23.77 43.87
C ASP A 281 -28.58 22.68 42.86
N GLN A 282 -28.33 21.44 43.31
CA GLN A 282 -29.19 20.26 43.21
C GLN A 282 -29.57 19.65 41.84
N ALA A 283 -29.15 18.38 41.77
CA ALA A 283 -29.94 17.19 41.46
C ALA A 283 -30.60 17.06 40.07
N LEU A 284 -30.07 16.13 39.28
CA LEU A 284 -30.85 15.39 38.30
C LEU A 284 -30.70 13.89 38.53
N VAL A 285 -31.82 13.32 38.94
CA VAL A 285 -32.11 11.91 39.21
C VAL A 285 -32.11 11.15 37.89
N PHE A 286 -31.37 10.05 37.80
CA PHE A 286 -31.56 9.03 36.77
C PHE A 286 -32.01 7.72 37.44
N PHE A 287 -33.23 7.31 37.10
CA PHE A 287 -33.76 5.99 37.39
C PHE A 287 -33.04 4.95 36.51
N GLY A 288 -32.28 4.07 37.16
CA GLY A 288 -31.87 2.77 36.61
C GLY A 288 -32.59 1.65 37.39
N PRO A 289 -32.87 0.51 36.75
CA PRO A 289 -33.70 -0.53 37.34
C PRO A 289 -33.01 -1.25 38.51
N GLN A 290 -33.80 -1.50 39.54
CA GLN A 290 -33.46 -2.23 40.77
C GLN A 290 -33.04 -3.67 40.48
N LYS A 291 -31.96 -4.10 41.14
CA LYS A 291 -32.00 -5.36 41.90
C LYS A 291 -31.05 -5.31 43.10
N THR A 292 -31.61 -5.79 44.21
CA THR A 292 -31.19 -5.87 45.61
C THR A 292 -29.95 -6.75 45.82
N ASP A 293 -28.98 -6.33 46.62
CA ASP A 293 -28.87 -6.56 48.08
C ASP A 293 -27.42 -6.32 48.55
N GLY A 294 -27.26 -5.84 49.79
CA GLY A 294 -26.14 -6.24 50.64
C GLY A 294 -24.88 -5.37 50.68
N ASP A 295 -24.93 -4.37 51.56
CA ASP A 295 -23.89 -4.02 52.53
C ASP A 295 -22.78 -3.01 52.17
N GLN A 296 -22.65 -2.03 53.07
CA GLN A 296 -21.73 -0.90 53.05
C GLN A 296 -20.33 -1.32 53.51
N ARG A 297 -19.27 -0.86 52.82
CA ARG A 297 -18.04 -0.41 53.50
C ARG A 297 -17.44 0.80 52.79
N GLN A 298 -17.49 1.94 53.47
CA GLN A 298 -16.61 3.07 53.26
C GLN A 298 -15.17 2.67 53.62
N LEU A 299 -14.21 3.03 52.79
CA LEU A 299 -12.81 3.13 53.18
C LEU A 299 -12.24 4.41 52.56
N SER A 300 -12.28 5.47 53.37
CA SER A 300 -11.52 6.69 53.19
C SER A 300 -10.12 6.48 53.78
N LEU A 301 -9.09 6.64 52.96
CA LEU A 301 -7.70 6.72 53.39
C LEU A 301 -7.14 8.08 52.96
N CYS A 302 -6.97 8.97 53.95
CA CYS A 302 -6.21 10.20 53.84
C CYS A 302 -4.72 9.91 53.97
N PHE A 303 -3.87 10.56 53.18
CA PHE A 303 -2.53 10.95 53.63
C PHE A 303 -2.10 12.32 53.06
N ARG A 304 -1.61 13.16 54.00
CA ARG A 304 -0.96 14.49 53.91
C ARG A 304 0.30 14.46 53.02
N ALA A 305 0.59 15.47 52.18
CA ALA A 305 1.02 16.87 52.41
C ALA A 305 2.50 17.02 52.81
N ASP A 306 3.24 17.81 52.01
CA ASP A 306 4.32 18.75 52.37
C ASP A 306 5.08 19.19 51.09
N PHE A 307 5.85 20.28 50.99
CA PHE A 307 5.77 21.71 51.34
C PHE A 307 7.01 22.38 50.68
N PHE A 308 7.08 23.72 50.72
CA PHE A 308 8.20 24.65 50.44
C PHE A 308 8.43 25.19 49.01
N ILE A 309 8.84 26.46 48.76
CA ILE A 309 8.54 27.84 49.27
C ILE A 309 9.55 28.80 48.58
N ASN A 310 9.08 29.98 48.14
CA ASN A 310 9.75 31.30 48.00
C ASN A 310 11.01 31.49 47.12
N ARG A 311 11.34 32.70 46.61
CA ARG A 311 11.25 34.03 47.23
C ARG A 311 11.34 35.18 46.20
N SER A 312 10.70 36.28 46.59
CA SER A 312 10.65 37.65 46.04
C SER A 312 11.72 38.61 46.62
N ILE A 313 11.68 39.90 46.20
CA ILE A 313 12.12 41.21 46.84
C ILE A 313 12.97 42.04 45.84
N SER A 314 12.95 43.39 45.70
CA SER A 314 12.12 44.55 46.11
C SER A 314 12.63 45.81 45.35
N ARG A 315 11.83 46.89 45.32
CA ARG A 315 12.09 48.25 44.80
C ARG A 315 13.00 49.11 45.70
N GLN A 316 13.59 50.19 45.14
CA GLN A 316 13.52 51.57 45.67
C GLN A 316 14.07 52.64 44.68
N SER A 317 13.63 53.89 44.90
CA SER A 317 13.76 55.12 44.08
C SER A 317 14.88 56.08 44.53
N LEU A 318 15.37 56.99 43.66
CA LEU A 318 15.49 58.46 43.87
C LEU A 318 16.34 59.16 42.76
N SER A 319 16.29 60.49 42.77
CA SER A 319 16.37 61.48 41.67
C SER A 319 17.74 62.19 41.49
N SER A 320 18.00 62.71 40.26
CA SER A 320 18.70 63.96 39.80
C SER A 320 19.96 64.48 40.56
N THR A 321 21.09 64.97 40.00
CA THR A 321 21.35 65.83 38.81
C THR A 321 22.89 66.05 38.62
N VAL A 322 23.31 66.39 37.37
CA VAL A 322 24.52 67.13 36.89
C VAL A 322 25.95 66.65 37.21
N ALA A 323 26.73 66.31 36.17
CA ALA A 323 28.02 66.95 35.85
C ALA A 323 28.62 66.40 34.53
N ASN A 324 28.89 67.32 33.61
CA ASN A 324 29.61 67.14 32.34
C ASN A 324 31.08 66.76 32.58
N LEU A 325 31.64 65.80 31.82
CA LEU A 325 33.02 65.79 31.30
C LEU A 325 33.26 64.52 30.44
N PHE A 326 33.90 64.70 29.27
CA PHE A 326 34.43 63.70 28.30
C PHE A 326 33.50 63.12 27.19
N PRO A 327 33.48 63.72 25.98
CA PRO A 327 33.03 63.07 24.76
C PRO A 327 34.25 62.60 23.94
N ALA A 328 34.92 61.52 24.35
CA ALA A 328 35.98 60.92 23.51
C ALA A 328 36.09 59.39 23.67
N ALA A 329 35.69 58.82 24.81
CA ALA A 329 35.72 57.37 25.01
C ALA A 329 34.45 56.64 24.49
N ALA A 330 33.32 57.33 24.36
CA ALA A 330 32.04 56.71 24.00
C ALA A 330 31.92 56.36 22.50
N VAL A 331 32.60 57.10 21.61
CA VAL A 331 32.52 56.88 20.16
C VAL A 331 33.35 55.66 19.74
N SER A 332 34.52 55.43 20.34
CA SER A 332 35.36 54.25 20.07
C SER A 332 34.74 52.94 20.59
N LEU A 333 33.97 52.98 21.68
CA LEU A 333 33.26 51.82 22.23
C LEU A 333 32.00 51.43 21.42
N LEU A 334 31.36 52.38 20.74
CA LEU A 334 30.23 52.11 19.84
C LEU A 334 30.66 51.49 18.51
N ILE A 335 31.83 51.86 17.99
CA ILE A 335 32.40 51.26 16.77
C ILE A 335 32.87 49.82 17.06
N TRP A 336 33.50 49.56 18.20
CA TRP A 336 33.91 48.19 18.59
C TRP A 336 32.73 47.26 18.96
N ARG A 337 31.63 47.81 19.51
CA ARG A 337 30.40 47.03 19.75
C ARG A 337 29.69 46.63 18.45
N ASN A 338 29.69 47.47 17.42
CA ASN A 338 29.07 47.14 16.13
C ASN A 338 29.90 46.14 15.31
N VAL A 339 31.24 46.22 15.35
CA VAL A 339 32.11 45.25 14.66
C VAL A 339 32.08 43.88 15.34
N SER A 340 31.99 43.80 16.68
CA SER A 340 31.87 42.52 17.39
C SER A 340 30.48 41.85 17.24
N ALA A 341 29.41 42.63 17.06
CA ALA A 341 28.08 42.11 16.75
C ALA A 341 27.99 41.55 15.32
N GLN A 342 28.61 42.23 14.33
CA GLN A 342 28.66 41.75 12.94
C GLN A 342 29.48 40.45 12.80
N MET A 343 30.62 40.33 13.49
CA MET A 343 31.47 39.15 13.40
C MET A 343 30.81 37.90 14.04
N ASN A 344 30.01 38.10 15.10
CA ASN A 344 29.21 37.03 15.70
C ASN A 344 28.02 36.61 14.81
N ALA A 345 27.39 37.55 14.09
CA ALA A 345 26.32 37.22 13.16
C ALA A 345 26.84 36.40 11.96
N PHE A 346 27.98 36.79 11.39
CA PHE A 346 28.63 36.04 10.30
C PHE A 346 29.07 34.65 10.74
N LEU A 347 29.66 34.52 11.92
CA LEU A 347 30.06 33.22 12.47
C LEU A 347 28.86 32.30 12.71
N ARG A 348 27.73 32.84 13.21
CA ARG A 348 26.48 32.09 13.39
C ARG A 348 25.85 31.68 12.07
N ILE A 349 25.88 32.53 11.04
CA ILE A 349 25.39 32.21 9.69
C ILE A 349 26.27 31.12 9.06
N CYS A 350 27.60 31.21 9.19
CA CYS A 350 28.51 30.16 8.71
C CYS A 350 28.27 28.82 9.44
N LEU A 351 28.05 28.84 10.76
CA LEU A 351 27.70 27.64 11.54
C LEU A 351 26.34 27.05 11.12
N LEU A 352 25.34 27.89 10.86
CA LEU A 352 24.04 27.47 10.34
C LEU A 352 24.15 26.88 8.92
N LEU A 353 24.95 27.48 8.05
CA LEU A 353 25.21 26.95 6.71
C LEU A 353 25.96 25.61 6.76
N LEU A 354 26.95 25.46 7.65
CA LEU A 354 27.62 24.19 7.92
C LEU A 354 26.67 23.11 8.46
N LEU A 355 25.71 23.47 9.32
CA LEU A 355 24.64 22.59 9.82
C LEU A 355 23.61 22.22 8.74
N CYS A 356 23.33 23.11 7.79
CA CYS A 356 22.42 22.82 6.69
C CYS A 356 23.03 21.89 5.63
N VAL A 357 24.35 21.95 5.40
CA VAL A 357 25.03 21.09 4.42
C VAL A 357 25.08 19.62 4.88
N SER A 358 25.13 19.34 6.19
CA SER A 358 25.09 17.96 6.70
C SER A 358 23.70 17.32 6.63
N ALA A 359 22.63 18.09 6.38
CA ALA A 359 21.26 17.60 6.33
C ALA A 359 20.83 17.08 4.94
N ILE A 360 21.70 17.14 3.92
CA ILE A 360 21.37 16.82 2.51
C ILE A 360 22.17 15.60 2.00
N ALA A 361 22.97 14.94 2.83
CA ALA A 361 23.66 13.73 2.41
C ALA A 361 22.64 12.60 2.17
N ALA A 362 22.31 12.35 0.91
CA ALA A 362 21.50 11.22 0.49
C ALA A 362 22.36 9.94 0.60
N LEU A 363 21.82 8.91 1.25
CA LEU A 363 22.48 7.62 1.40
C LEU A 363 22.80 7.04 0.03
N LYS A 364 24.04 6.62 -0.21
CA LYS A 364 24.44 5.99 -1.49
C LYS A 364 24.55 4.48 -1.32
N CYS A 365 23.98 3.69 -2.22
CA CYS A 365 24.01 2.22 -2.16
C CYS A 365 24.49 1.60 -3.47
N TYR A 366 25.06 0.39 -3.41
CA TYR A 366 25.26 -0.42 -4.61
C TYR A 366 23.93 -0.95 -5.12
N LYS A 367 23.74 -0.95 -6.44
CA LYS A 367 22.57 -1.52 -7.09
C LYS A 367 22.95 -2.56 -8.13
N GLY A 368 22.00 -3.44 -8.42
CA GLY A 368 22.11 -4.43 -9.50
C GLY A 368 21.71 -5.83 -9.06
N PHE A 369 21.94 -6.77 -9.97
CA PHE A 369 21.68 -8.19 -9.80
C PHE A 369 22.87 -9.00 -10.33
N LYS A 370 23.08 -10.18 -9.77
CA LYS A 370 24.11 -11.15 -10.20
C LYS A 370 23.51 -12.54 -10.22
N TYR A 371 23.71 -13.29 -11.30
CA TYR A 371 23.16 -14.65 -11.49
C TYR A 371 24.20 -15.77 -11.37
N ILE A 372 25.50 -15.47 -11.52
CA ILE A 372 26.58 -16.47 -11.60
C ILE A 372 27.65 -16.20 -10.55
N SER A 373 28.07 -17.24 -9.82
CA SER A 373 29.19 -17.18 -8.89
C SER A 373 30.49 -16.81 -9.64
N GLY A 374 31.08 -15.64 -9.35
CA GLY A 374 32.31 -15.13 -9.97
C GLY A 374 32.21 -13.77 -10.69
N GLN A 375 31.00 -13.29 -11.02
CA GLN A 375 30.82 -11.92 -11.56
C GLN A 375 31.05 -10.85 -10.48
N SER A 376 31.64 -9.70 -10.85
CA SER A 376 31.74 -8.56 -9.93
C SER A 376 30.35 -8.01 -9.63
N PHE A 377 30.10 -7.73 -8.35
CA PHE A 377 28.91 -7.08 -7.85
C PHE A 377 29.34 -5.70 -7.30
N GLY A 378 28.57 -4.65 -7.56
CA GLY A 378 28.84 -3.32 -7.00
C GLY A 378 29.58 -2.33 -7.92
N GLU A 379 29.49 -2.46 -9.24
CA GLU A 379 30.05 -1.40 -10.14
C GLU A 379 29.09 -0.21 -10.31
N GLN A 380 27.79 -0.42 -10.09
CA GLN A 380 26.78 0.64 -10.18
C GLN A 380 26.28 1.05 -8.80
N THR A 381 26.04 2.35 -8.64
CA THR A 381 25.53 2.94 -7.41
C THR A 381 24.28 3.77 -7.70
N GLU A 382 23.45 3.94 -6.67
CA GLU A 382 22.30 4.84 -6.67
C GLU A 382 22.27 5.67 -5.39
N GLU A 383 21.70 6.87 -5.48
CA GLU A 383 21.41 7.72 -4.32
C GLU A 383 19.97 7.44 -3.88
N CYS A 384 19.79 7.14 -2.59
CA CYS A 384 18.49 6.78 -2.06
C CYS A 384 17.62 8.00 -1.82
N GLU A 385 16.33 7.88 -2.15
CA GLU A 385 15.34 8.90 -1.83
C GLU A 385 14.95 8.84 -0.35
N GLY A 386 15.21 9.92 0.38
CA GLY A 386 14.73 10.15 1.75
C GLY A 386 15.74 9.79 2.86
N SER A 387 15.65 10.52 3.97
CA SER A 387 16.55 10.41 5.13
C SER A 387 16.41 9.12 5.95
N SER A 388 15.43 8.27 5.63
CA SER A 388 15.17 6.99 6.31
C SER A 388 15.46 5.76 5.46
N ALA A 389 16.12 5.95 4.31
CA ALA A 389 16.51 4.86 3.44
C ALA A 389 17.58 3.96 4.07
N TYR A 390 17.61 2.71 3.63
CA TYR A 390 18.64 1.72 3.95
C TYR A 390 19.16 1.12 2.66
N CYS A 391 20.44 0.74 2.64
CA CYS A 391 20.94 -0.17 1.62
C CYS A 391 20.55 -1.59 1.99
N TYR A 392 20.10 -2.38 1.01
CA TYR A 392 19.84 -3.81 1.19
C TYR A 392 20.73 -4.66 0.28
N ASN A 393 21.00 -5.88 0.74
CA ASN A 393 21.52 -6.98 -0.06
C ASN A 393 20.68 -8.23 0.19
N MET A 394 20.21 -8.87 -0.88
CA MET A 394 19.50 -10.13 -0.86
C MET A 394 20.29 -11.20 -1.61
N THR A 395 20.60 -12.30 -0.95
CA THR A 395 21.31 -13.45 -1.53
C THR A 395 20.41 -14.68 -1.48
N ALA A 396 20.27 -15.39 -2.60
CA ALA A 396 19.57 -16.67 -2.68
C ALA A 396 20.48 -17.72 -3.31
N GLU A 397 20.65 -18.85 -2.64
CA GLU A 397 21.53 -19.95 -3.09
C GLU A 397 20.69 -21.04 -3.76
N ALA A 398 20.45 -20.90 -5.06
CA ALA A 398 19.67 -21.85 -5.84
C ALA A 398 20.58 -22.92 -6.47
N ALA A 399 21.01 -23.91 -5.67
CA ALA A 399 21.94 -24.99 -6.06
C ALA A 399 23.42 -24.57 -6.21
N VAL A 400 24.32 -25.54 -6.38
CA VAL A 400 25.79 -25.44 -6.22
C VAL A 400 26.47 -24.32 -7.04
N ILE A 401 25.84 -23.84 -8.13
CA ILE A 401 26.47 -22.91 -9.10
C ILE A 401 25.70 -21.57 -9.25
N LEU A 402 24.46 -21.44 -8.75
CA LEU A 402 23.64 -20.23 -8.94
C LEU A 402 23.44 -19.49 -7.61
N ASN A 403 24.28 -18.50 -7.36
CA ASN A 403 24.09 -17.52 -6.30
C ASN A 403 23.47 -16.27 -6.91
N VAL A 404 22.20 -16.02 -6.56
CA VAL A 404 21.49 -14.82 -6.99
C VAL A 404 21.68 -13.75 -5.93
N VAL A 405 22.34 -12.64 -6.28
CA VAL A 405 22.51 -11.48 -5.39
C VAL A 405 21.76 -10.30 -5.98
N LYS A 406 20.97 -9.59 -5.16
CA LYS A 406 20.25 -8.38 -5.55
C LYS A 406 20.43 -7.30 -4.48
N ALA A 407 20.71 -6.08 -4.90
CA ALA A 407 20.94 -4.97 -3.99
C ALA A 407 20.32 -3.65 -4.46
N GLY A 408 20.18 -2.70 -3.54
CA GLY A 408 19.71 -1.34 -3.80
C GLY A 408 19.27 -0.61 -2.54
N CYS A 409 18.49 0.44 -2.72
CA CYS A 409 17.88 1.26 -1.68
C CYS A 409 16.47 0.79 -1.31
N SER A 410 16.14 0.71 -0.01
CA SER A 410 14.75 0.54 0.43
C SER A 410 14.52 0.91 1.90
N THR A 411 13.52 1.75 2.17
CA THR A 411 12.99 1.97 3.53
C THR A 411 12.08 0.82 3.96
N TYR A 412 11.12 0.46 3.13
CA TYR A 412 10.07 -0.50 3.48
C TYR A 412 10.57 -1.94 3.61
N ARG A 413 11.44 -2.40 2.71
CA ARG A 413 11.97 -3.77 2.76
C ARG A 413 12.86 -3.99 4.00
N CYS A 414 13.50 -2.93 4.47
CA CYS A 414 14.39 -2.97 5.63
C CYS A 414 13.68 -2.71 6.97
N MET A 415 12.36 -2.49 6.98
CA MET A 415 11.61 -2.20 8.20
C MET A 415 11.78 -3.28 9.28
N LEU A 416 11.83 -4.56 8.88
CA LEU A 416 12.00 -5.71 9.76
C LEU A 416 13.48 -6.10 9.96
N SER A 417 14.40 -5.56 9.15
CA SER A 417 15.79 -6.01 9.02
C SER A 417 16.80 -4.89 9.28
N ARG A 418 16.41 -3.84 10.02
CA ARG A 418 17.25 -2.65 10.24
C ARG A 418 18.62 -3.02 10.80
N ASN A 419 19.68 -2.73 10.06
CA ASN A 419 21.08 -2.97 10.42
C ASN A 419 21.36 -4.44 10.83
N ARG A 420 20.64 -5.40 10.23
CA ARG A 420 20.83 -6.82 10.48
C ARG A 420 20.53 -7.65 9.24
N CYS A 421 20.99 -8.89 9.27
CA CYS A 421 20.63 -9.92 8.30
C CYS A 421 19.53 -10.82 8.87
N ILE A 422 18.57 -11.18 8.03
CA ILE A 422 17.56 -12.19 8.32
C ILE A 422 17.68 -13.26 7.25
N SER A 423 17.74 -14.52 7.67
CA SER A 423 17.77 -15.66 6.76
C SER A 423 16.47 -16.46 6.89
N THR A 424 15.92 -16.87 5.76
CA THR A 424 14.72 -17.72 5.68
C THR A 424 14.87 -18.70 4.54
N THR A 425 14.05 -19.75 4.53
CA THR A 425 14.05 -20.72 3.43
C THR A 425 12.76 -20.56 2.64
N PHE A 426 12.86 -20.23 1.37
CA PHE A 426 11.73 -20.10 0.47
C PHE A 426 11.75 -21.25 -0.55
N GLN A 427 10.73 -22.12 -0.51
CA GLN A 427 10.64 -23.29 -1.40
C GLN A 427 11.89 -24.20 -1.38
N GLY A 428 12.52 -24.36 -0.20
CA GLY A 428 13.75 -25.15 -0.04
C GLY A 428 15.05 -24.42 -0.40
N VAL A 429 14.97 -23.18 -0.90
CA VAL A 429 16.13 -22.33 -1.21
C VAL A 429 16.42 -21.40 -0.03
N PRO A 430 17.63 -21.41 0.56
CA PRO A 430 17.99 -20.46 1.59
C PRO A 430 18.17 -19.07 0.99
N VAL A 431 17.52 -18.09 1.60
CA VAL A 431 17.57 -16.68 1.24
C VAL A 431 18.07 -15.90 2.46
N SER A 432 19.09 -15.07 2.26
CA SER A 432 19.55 -14.10 3.25
C SER A 432 19.25 -12.69 2.78
N PHE A 433 18.72 -11.86 3.68
CA PHE A 433 18.35 -10.48 3.42
C PHE A 433 18.96 -9.58 4.50
N CYS A 434 19.91 -8.73 4.11
CA CYS A 434 20.65 -7.84 4.98
C CYS A 434 20.31 -6.38 4.65
N CYS A 435 20.19 -5.55 5.69
CA CYS A 435 20.09 -4.11 5.52
C CYS A 435 21.09 -3.37 6.39
N CYS A 436 21.51 -2.19 5.95
CA CYS A 436 22.43 -1.29 6.63
C CYS A 436 22.18 0.17 6.23
N ASN A 437 22.64 1.14 7.02
CA ASN A 437 22.33 2.57 6.84
C ASN A 437 23.57 3.48 6.69
N ASP A 438 24.71 2.90 6.31
CA ASP A 438 25.93 3.65 5.98
C ASP A 438 26.15 3.66 4.46
N ASP A 439 26.87 4.65 3.95
CA ASP A 439 27.16 4.71 2.51
C ASP A 439 27.87 3.45 2.01
N LEU A 440 27.33 2.88 0.92
CA LEU A 440 27.85 1.74 0.18
C LEU A 440 28.03 0.47 1.05
N CYS A 441 27.31 0.39 2.17
CA CYS A 441 27.46 -0.64 3.19
C CYS A 441 27.01 -2.03 2.73
N ASN A 442 26.14 -2.11 1.72
CA ASN A 442 25.59 -3.35 1.20
C ASN A 442 26.56 -4.19 0.35
N SER A 443 27.84 -3.81 0.31
CA SER A 443 28.93 -4.64 -0.23
C SER A 443 29.56 -5.58 0.81
N ARG A 444 29.34 -5.34 2.11
CA ARG A 444 29.94 -6.11 3.22
C ARG A 444 29.16 -7.37 3.59
N HIS A 445 27.96 -7.49 3.04
CA HIS A 445 27.00 -8.57 3.23
C HIS A 445 26.69 -9.14 1.87
#